data_AF-A0A268JC80-F1
#
_entry.id   AF-A0A268JC80-F1
#
_cell.length_a   1.000
_cell.length_b   1.000
_cell.length_c   1.000
_cell.angle_alpha   90.00
_cell.angle_beta   90.00
_cell.angle_gamma   90.00
#
_symmetry.space_group_name_H-M   'P 1'
#
loop_
_entity.id
_entity.type
_entity.pdbx_description
1 polymer ?
#
loop_
_entity_poly.entity_id
_entity_poly.type
_entity_poly.pdbx_seq_one_letter_code
_entity_poly.pdbx_strand_id
1 'polypeptide(L)' 'MKCKYGGILSVILIEEYPENVKDKINYNRLRDVECLECGQIYYSQPYDFGRKINKVKDLTKDRQ' A
#
# COMPACT_ATOMS: atom_id res chain seq x y z
N MET A 1 -1.69 -4.94 8.87
CA MET A 1 -0.45 -5.42 8.21
C MET A 1 0.63 -5.57 9.28
N LYS A 2 1.50 -6.58 9.18
CA LYS A 2 2.62 -6.79 10.10
C LYS A 2 3.94 -6.70 9.35
N CYS A 3 4.95 -6.13 9.98
CA CYS A 3 6.33 -6.19 9.54
C CYS A 3 6.87 -7.64 9.63
N LYS A 4 7.98 -7.94 8.96
CA LYS A 4 8.70 -9.23 9.10
C LYS A 4 9.12 -9.55 10.55
N TYR A 5 9.21 -8.54 11.41
CA TYR A 5 9.50 -8.67 12.84
C TYR A 5 8.24 -8.87 13.71
N GLY A 6 7.04 -8.84 13.13
CA GLY A 6 5.78 -8.97 13.86
C GLY A 6 5.10 -7.65 14.22
N GLY A 7 5.83 -6.52 14.14
CA GLY A 7 5.33 -5.19 14.48
C GLY A 7 4.20 -4.68 13.60
N ILE A 8 3.36 -3.82 14.19
CA ILE A 8 2.21 -3.20 13.51
C ILE A 8 2.71 -2.14 12.52
N LEU A 9 2.19 -2.18 11.28
CA LEU A 9 2.42 -1.13 10.30
C LEU A 9 1.37 -0.03 10.42
N SER A 10 1.81 1.20 10.65
CA SER A 10 1.00 2.42 10.69
C SER A 10 1.08 3.17 9.37
N VAL A 11 -0.03 3.74 8.89
CA VAL A 11 -0.03 4.54 7.66
C VAL A 11 0.56 5.91 7.95
N ILE A 12 1.57 6.31 7.18
CA ILE A 12 2.21 7.62 7.30
C ILE A 12 1.94 8.53 6.10
N LEU A 13 1.65 7.96 4.92
CA LEU A 13 1.28 8.70 3.72
C LEU A 13 0.27 7.90 2.90
N ILE A 14 -0.69 8.59 2.29
CA ILE A 14 -1.63 8.02 1.33
C ILE A 14 -1.45 8.78 0.02
N GLU A 15 -1.29 8.05 -1.08
CA GLU A 15 -1.21 8.61 -2.42
C GLU A 15 -2.47 9.44 -2.73
N GLU A 16 -2.28 10.61 -3.34
CA GLU A 16 -3.39 11.39 -3.85
C GLU A 16 -3.89 10.82 -5.19
N TYR A 17 -5.13 11.11 -5.55
CA TYR A 17 -5.60 10.74 -6.88
C TYR A 17 -4.89 11.60 -7.94
N PRO A 18 -4.36 11.02 -9.02
CA PRO A 18 -3.89 11.81 -10.15
C PRO A 18 -5.03 12.67 -10.71
N GLU A 19 -4.70 13.89 -11.13
CA GLU A 19 -5.68 14.92 -11.52
C GLU A 19 -6.68 14.43 -12.59
N ASN A 20 -6.22 13.57 -13.51
CA ASN A 20 -7.01 13.08 -14.64
C ASN A 20 -7.66 11.71 -14.44
N VAL A 21 -7.66 11.16 -13.22
CA VAL A 21 -8.34 9.89 -12.93
C VAL A 21 -9.86 10.09 -12.90
N LYS A 22 -10.52 9.58 -13.95
CA LYS A 22 -11.99 9.56 -14.07
C LYS A 22 -12.63 8.54 -13.12
N ASP A 23 -12.03 7.37 -12.98
CA ASP A 23 -12.55 6.28 -12.15
C ASP A 23 -11.83 6.21 -10.80
N LYS A 24 -12.23 7.10 -9.88
CA LYS A 24 -11.68 7.13 -8.51
C LYS A 24 -12.12 5.93 -7.67
N ILE A 25 -13.23 5.29 -8.00
CA ILE A 25 -13.81 4.19 -7.21
C ILE A 25 -12.94 2.94 -7.33
N ASN A 26 -12.48 2.63 -8.54
CA ASN A 26 -11.64 1.46 -8.79
C ASN A 26 -10.13 1.75 -8.73
N TYR A 27 -9.74 3.00 -8.45
CA TYR A 27 -8.33 3.36 -8.35
C TYR A 27 -7.72 2.82 -7.03
N ASN A 28 -6.79 1.89 -7.17
CA ASN A 28 -6.05 1.33 -6.04
C ASN A 28 -4.93 2.27 -5.63
N ARG A 29 -5.25 3.22 -4.74
CA ARG A 29 -4.24 4.11 -4.16
C ARG A 29 -3.17 3.31 -3.42
N LEU A 30 -1.95 3.82 -3.46
CA LEU A 30 -0.85 3.33 -2.66
C LEU A 30 -0.72 4.12 -1.36
N ARG A 31 0.04 3.58 -0.42
CA ARG A 31 0.34 4.20 0.86
C ARG A 31 1.75 3.86 1.30
N ASP A 32 2.36 4.77 2.03
CA ASP A 32 3.57 4.46 2.77
C ASP A 32 3.20 4.14 4.21
N VAL A 33 3.84 3.11 4.76
CA VAL A 33 3.59 2.64 6.12
C VAL A 33 4.89 2.49 6.89
N GLU A 34 4.86 2.80 8.17
CA GLU A 34 5.98 2.65 9.09
C GLU A 34 5.68 1.55 10.10
N CYS A 35 6.65 0.67 10.37
CA CYS A 35 6.53 -0.29 11.45
C CYS A 35 6.77 0.38 12.80
N LEU A 36 5.77 0.34 13.69
CA LEU A 36 5.85 0.93 15.03
C LEU A 36 6.85 0.23 15.97
N GLU A 37 7.34 -0.95 15.61
CA GLU A 37 8.30 -1.71 16.42
C GLU A 37 9.75 -1.51 15.97
N CYS A 38 10.00 -1.43 14.67
CA CYS A 38 11.37 -1.39 14.12
C CYS A 38 11.69 -0.11 13.33
N GLY A 39 10.73 0.80 13.16
CA GLY A 39 10.89 2.07 12.42
C GLY A 39 11.06 1.91 10.90
N GLN A 40 11.01 0.69 10.36
CA GLN A 40 11.18 0.48 8.93
C GLN A 40 9.99 1.04 8.14
N ILE A 41 10.29 1.87 7.14
CA ILE A 41 9.33 2.43 6.19
C ILE A 41 9.19 1.49 4.98
N TYR A 42 7.94 1.23 4.62
CA TYR A 42 7.55 0.47 3.44
C TYR A 42 6.77 1.39 2.52
N TYR A 43 7.37 1.68 1.37
CA TYR A 43 6.78 2.57 0.38
C TYR A 43 5.79 1.84 -0.52
N SER A 44 4.86 2.59 -1.11
CA SER A 44 4.02 2.14 -2.23
C SER A 44 3.24 0.84 -1.93
N GLN A 45 2.78 0.69 -0.68
CA GLN A 45 1.98 -0.46 -0.25
C GLN A 45 0.53 -0.32 -0.72
N PRO A 46 -0.13 -1.41 -1.11
CA PRO A 46 -1.52 -1.38 -1.56
C PRO A 46 -2.45 -0.88 -0.45
N TYR A 47 -3.33 0.06 -0.77
CA TYR A 47 -4.36 0.53 0.16
C TYR A 47 -5.52 -0.47 0.24
N ASP A 48 -5.32 -1.53 1.01
CA ASP A 48 -6.27 -2.66 1.04
C ASP A 48 -7.60 -2.41 1.80
N PHE A 49 -7.97 -1.16 2.15
CA PHE A 49 -9.23 -0.81 2.85
C PHE A 49 -9.60 -1.74 4.05
N GLY A 50 -8.61 -2.32 4.72
CA GLY A 50 -8.83 -3.32 5.78
C GLY A 50 -9.44 -4.65 5.32
N ARG A 51 -9.64 -4.89 4.02
CA ARG A 51 -10.36 -6.07 3.51
C ARG A 51 -9.47 -7.28 3.21
N LYS A 52 -8.18 -7.11 2.93
CA LYS A 52 -7.23 -8.22 2.79
C LYS A 52 -5.85 -7.80 3.25
N ILE A 53 -5.20 -8.61 4.08
CA ILE A 53 -3.77 -8.46 4.32
C ILE A 53 -3.08 -8.92 3.02
N ASN A 54 -2.50 -7.97 2.28
CA ASN A 54 -1.61 -8.16 1.12
C ASN A 54 -2.28 -8.69 -0.16
N LYS A 55 -2.87 -7.81 -0.97
CA LYS A 55 -2.84 -8.00 -2.43
C LYS A 55 -1.52 -7.46 -2.98
N VAL A 56 -0.51 -8.31 -3.11
CA VAL A 56 0.72 -7.96 -3.82
C VAL A 56 0.39 -7.86 -5.32
N LYS A 57 0.70 -6.71 -5.95
CA LYS A 57 0.59 -6.56 -7.40
C LYS A 57 1.67 -7.43 -8.04
N ASP A 58 1.26 -8.37 -8.89
CA ASP A 58 2.18 -9.22 -9.64
C ASP A 58 2.79 -8.43 -10.80
N LEU A 59 4.04 -7.99 -10.63
CA LEU A 59 4.78 -7.21 -11.63
C LEU A 59 5.30 -8.06 -12.80
N THR A 60 5.11 -9.39 -12.78
CA THR A 60 5.53 -10.25 -13.89
C THR A 60 4.57 -10.19 -15.09
N LYS A 61 3.35 -9.66 -14.90
CA LYS A 61 2.34 -9.56 -15.96
C LYS A 61 2.35 -8.25 -16.75
N ASP A 62 3.03 -7.22 -16.26
CA ASP A 62 3.16 -5.91 -16.94
C ASP A 62 4.39 -5.88 -17.89
N ARG A 63 5.04 -7.02 -18.17
CA ARG A 63 6.16 -7.18 -19.14
C ARG A 63 5.79 -8.08 -20.32
N GLN A 64 4.62 -7.90 -20.92
CA GLN A 64 4.26 -8.47 -22.22
C GLN A 64 3.80 -7.38 -23.18
#